data_AF-I2Q091-F1
#
_entry.id   AF-I2Q091-F1
#
_cell.length_a   1.000
_cell.length_b   1.000
_cell.length_c   1.000
_cell.angle_alpha   90.00
_cell.angle_beta   90.00
_cell.angle_gamma   90.00
#
_symmetry.space_group_name_H-M   'P 1'
#
loop_
_entity.id
_entity.type
_entity.pdbx_description
1 polymer ?
#
loop_
_entity_poly.entity_id
_entity_poly.type
_entity_poly.pdbx_seq_one_letter_code
_entity_poly.pdbx_strand_id
1 'polypeptide(L)'
;MGNQPTDLDLSIYLHSFLFLVFILVLARLHWKMDSVPRLILVAIKYIAISFIFLFLFLNWASDVNPSLRNGSLYIITAINFYMLWSVILTAFEYPYRKALKRCVTDVCTGLDLENAFSTGARYYKLRYFWTSLTSGISPWKFTHAVAAERTRNDLHHLFISLDPETSIFGSRLYAQFLRHKLAQEKGLPPEKRVVAEKTIDALENDKWLREQTTQFLDHLLANPEELLEAGLKESLRHEGRLA
;
A
#
# COMPACT_ATOMS: atom_id res chain seq x y z
N MET A 1 12.73 29.40 -47.66
CA MET A 1 13.19 28.03 -47.40
C MET A 1 12.69 27.65 -46.03
N GLY A 2 11.74 26.72 -45.93
CA GLY A 2 11.20 26.29 -44.64
C GLY A 2 12.28 25.51 -43.89
N ASN A 3 12.67 25.98 -42.71
CA ASN A 3 13.52 25.22 -41.81
C ASN A 3 12.77 23.94 -41.46
N GLN A 4 13.26 22.79 -41.96
CA GLN A 4 12.81 21.52 -41.45
C GLN A 4 13.19 21.46 -39.97
N PRO A 5 12.25 21.10 -39.08
CA PRO A 5 12.56 20.96 -37.66
C PRO A 5 13.70 19.95 -37.50
N THR A 6 14.69 20.30 -36.70
CA THR A 6 15.78 19.37 -36.39
C THR A 6 15.24 18.22 -35.54
N ASP A 7 15.91 17.06 -35.54
CA ASP A 7 15.50 15.91 -34.69
C ASP A 7 15.37 16.30 -33.21
N LEU A 8 16.16 17.29 -32.77
CA LEU A 8 16.12 17.84 -31.43
C LEU A 8 14.81 18.60 -31.15
N ASP A 9 14.30 19.33 -32.14
CA ASP A 9 13.04 20.06 -32.04
C ASP A 9 11.85 19.07 -32.01
N LEU A 10 11.90 18.02 -32.82
CA LEU A 10 10.87 16.98 -32.79
C LEU A 10 10.82 16.26 -31.43
N SER A 11 11.99 16.03 -30.81
CA SER A 11 12.12 15.41 -29.50
C SER A 11 11.47 16.24 -28.38
N ILE A 12 11.71 17.55 -28.33
CA ILE A 12 11.10 18.40 -27.27
C ILE A 12 9.58 18.46 -27.38
N TYR A 13 9.04 18.48 -28.60
CA TYR A 13 7.59 18.52 -28.81
C TYR A 13 6.95 17.21 -28.39
N LEU A 14 7.59 16.07 -28.70
CA LEU A 14 7.17 14.77 -28.20
C LEU A 14 7.20 14.71 -26.66
N HIS A 15 8.28 15.18 -26.03
CA HIS A 15 8.38 15.20 -24.57
C HIS A 15 7.32 16.10 -23.91
N SER A 16 7.00 17.24 -24.54
CA SER A 16 5.96 18.15 -24.05
C SER A 16 4.57 17.54 -24.20
N PHE A 17 4.31 16.88 -25.34
CA PHE A 17 3.08 16.13 -25.56
C PHE A 17 2.90 15.00 -24.53
N LEU A 18 3.92 14.18 -24.31
CA LEU A 18 3.90 13.10 -23.32
C LEU A 18 3.64 13.65 -21.91
N PHE A 19 4.31 14.75 -21.54
CA PHE A 19 4.12 15.38 -20.24
C PHE A 19 2.65 15.80 -20.02
N LEU A 20 2.04 16.46 -21.01
CA LEU A 20 0.64 16.87 -20.95
C LEU A 20 -0.29 15.66 -20.85
N VAL A 21 -0.06 14.60 -21.63
CA VAL A 21 -0.83 13.36 -21.55
C VAL A 21 -0.73 12.74 -20.16
N PHE A 22 0.46 12.64 -19.57
CA PHE A 22 0.64 12.09 -18.23
C PHE A 22 -0.06 12.91 -17.15
N ILE A 23 0.01 14.25 -17.21
CA ILE A 23 -0.71 15.14 -16.29
C ILE A 23 -2.22 14.90 -16.39
N LEU A 24 -2.77 14.85 -17.60
CA LEU A 24 -4.21 14.63 -17.81
C LEU A 24 -4.67 13.26 -17.30
N VAL A 25 -3.89 12.21 -17.57
CA VAL A 25 -4.18 10.85 -17.07
C VAL A 25 -4.13 10.81 -15.55
N LEU A 26 -3.11 11.40 -14.93
CA LEU A 26 -2.99 11.46 -13.46
C LEU A 26 -4.14 12.23 -12.83
N ALA A 27 -4.49 13.39 -13.37
CA ALA A 27 -5.62 14.18 -12.89
C ALA A 27 -6.92 13.36 -12.94
N ARG A 28 -7.17 12.67 -14.05
CA ARG A 28 -8.36 11.80 -14.21
C ARG A 28 -8.36 10.63 -13.23
N LEU A 29 -7.22 9.97 -13.01
CA LEU A 29 -7.13 8.84 -12.08
C LEU A 29 -7.35 9.30 -10.64
N HIS A 30 -6.70 10.38 -10.21
CA HIS A 30 -6.85 10.91 -8.85
C HIS A 30 -8.27 11.43 -8.58
N TRP A 31 -8.92 12.06 -9.57
CA TRP A 31 -10.32 12.46 -9.47
C TRP A 31 -11.25 11.28 -9.21
N LYS A 32 -10.98 10.12 -9.83
CA LYS A 32 -11.77 8.90 -9.63
C LYS A 32 -11.48 8.19 -8.30
N MET A 33 -10.33 8.44 -7.68
CA MET A 33 -9.84 7.67 -6.54
C MET A 33 -10.32 8.19 -5.19
N ASP A 34 -10.39 9.51 -4.97
CA ASP A 34 -10.30 9.98 -3.59
C ASP A 34 -10.98 11.31 -3.24
N SER A 35 -11.03 11.50 -1.92
CA SER A 35 -11.47 12.66 -1.15
C SER A 35 -10.60 13.91 -1.38
N VAL A 36 -11.26 15.07 -1.36
CA VAL A 36 -10.71 16.42 -1.67
C VAL A 36 -9.33 16.72 -1.05
N PRO A 37 -9.00 16.35 0.22
CA PRO A 37 -7.73 16.75 0.83
C PRO A 37 -6.50 16.12 0.18
N ARG A 38 -6.58 14.84 -0.20
CA ARG A 38 -5.47 14.14 -0.86
C ARG A 38 -5.23 14.68 -2.27
N LEU A 39 -6.29 15.15 -2.93
CA LEU A 39 -6.22 15.75 -4.25
C LEU A 39 -5.44 17.07 -4.24
N ILE A 40 -5.54 17.87 -3.17
CA ILE A 40 -4.79 19.14 -3.02
C ILE A 40 -3.28 18.88 -2.92
N LEU A 41 -2.83 17.97 -2.05
CA LEU A 41 -1.40 17.65 -1.92
C LEU A 41 -0.81 17.12 -3.22
N VAL A 42 -1.56 16.27 -3.91
CA VAL A 42 -1.20 15.74 -5.22
C VAL A 42 -1.16 16.86 -6.29
N ALA A 43 -2.09 17.80 -6.25
CA ALA A 43 -2.12 18.95 -7.16
C ALA A 43 -0.90 19.86 -6.95
N ILE A 44 -0.55 20.20 -5.71
CA ILE A 44 0.64 21.02 -5.38
C ILE A 44 1.90 20.37 -5.97
N LYS A 45 2.07 19.06 -5.77
CA LYS A 45 3.20 18.30 -6.33
C LYS A 45 3.27 18.43 -7.85
N TYR A 46 2.17 18.23 -8.57
CA TYR A 46 2.18 18.28 -10.04
C TYR A 46 2.29 19.71 -10.58
N ILE A 47 1.79 20.72 -9.85
CA ILE A 47 2.01 22.13 -10.16
C ILE A 47 3.50 22.46 -10.06
N ALA A 48 4.18 22.06 -8.98
CA ALA A 48 5.61 22.27 -8.82
C ALA A 48 6.42 21.61 -9.95
N ILE A 49 6.10 20.35 -10.29
CA ILE A 49 6.73 19.65 -11.42
C ILE A 49 6.47 20.38 -12.75
N SER A 50 5.26 20.92 -12.95
CA SER A 50 4.92 21.69 -14.15
C SER A 50 5.72 22.98 -14.25
N PHE A 51 5.94 23.70 -13.14
CA PHE A 51 6.81 24.88 -13.13
C PHE A 51 8.26 24.53 -13.48
N ILE A 52 8.79 23.43 -12.93
CA ILE A 52 10.14 22.95 -13.28
C ILE A 52 10.22 22.59 -14.77
N PHE A 53 9.21 21.87 -15.29
CA PHE A 53 9.15 21.50 -16.70
C PHE A 53 9.12 22.74 -17.61
N LEU A 54 8.26 23.71 -17.30
CA LEU A 54 8.16 24.96 -18.06
C LEU A 54 9.46 25.75 -18.03
N PHE A 55 10.13 25.84 -16.87
CA PHE A 55 11.44 26.49 -16.77
C PHE A 55 12.48 25.83 -17.68
N LEU A 56 12.55 24.49 -17.70
CA LEU A 56 13.48 23.76 -18.56
C LEU A 56 13.12 23.89 -20.04
N PHE A 57 11.83 23.90 -20.37
CA PHE A 57 11.34 24.12 -21.73
C PHE A 57 11.71 25.51 -22.24
N LEU A 58 11.53 26.56 -21.43
CA LEU A 58 11.91 27.93 -21.77
C LEU A 58 13.43 28.09 -21.91
N ASN A 59 14.21 27.44 -21.04
CA ASN A 59 15.67 27.43 -21.16
C ASN A 59 16.14 26.72 -22.44
N TRP A 60 15.44 25.66 -22.86
CA TRP A 60 15.72 24.99 -24.13
C TRP A 60 15.35 25.84 -25.35
N ALA A 61 14.24 26.59 -25.27
CA ALA A 61 13.73 27.43 -26.34
C ALA A 61 14.48 28.76 -26.48
N SER A 62 15.19 29.20 -25.43
CA SER A 62 16.08 30.34 -25.46
C SER A 62 17.40 29.97 -26.15
N ASP A 63 18.06 30.94 -26.80
CA ASP A 63 19.37 30.80 -27.50
C ASP A 63 20.55 30.63 -26.51
N VAL A 64 20.36 29.76 -25.51
CA VAL A 64 21.34 29.44 -24.48
C VAL A 64 22.34 28.44 -25.06
N ASN A 65 23.55 28.42 -24.49
CA ASN A 65 24.64 27.52 -24.84
C ASN A 65 24.13 26.08 -25.15
N PRO A 66 24.51 25.46 -26.29
CA PRO A 66 24.06 24.11 -26.68
C PRO A 66 24.19 23.04 -25.59
N SER A 67 25.19 23.16 -24.71
CA SER A 67 25.37 22.27 -23.55
C SER A 67 24.19 22.33 -22.57
N LEU A 68 23.68 23.52 -22.30
CA LEU A 68 22.52 23.76 -21.41
C LEU A 68 21.21 23.30 -22.07
N ARG A 69 21.12 23.42 -23.41
CA ARG A 69 19.99 22.92 -24.20
C ARG A 69 19.89 21.39 -24.13
N ASN A 70 21.01 20.68 -24.32
CA ASN A 70 21.05 19.22 -24.19
C ASN A 70 20.82 18.76 -22.74
N GLY A 71 21.40 19.44 -21.75
CA GLY A 71 21.14 19.18 -20.33
C GLY A 71 19.67 19.30 -19.97
N SER A 72 18.98 20.33 -20.48
CA SER A 72 17.55 20.52 -20.27
C SER A 72 16.72 19.37 -20.84
N LEU A 73 17.07 18.85 -22.03
CA LEU A 73 16.41 17.68 -22.62
C LEU A 73 16.57 16.41 -21.78
N TYR A 74 17.75 16.15 -21.22
CA TYR A 74 17.95 15.01 -20.32
C TYR A 74 17.07 15.11 -19.08
N ILE A 75 16.97 16.29 -18.46
CA ILE A 75 16.14 16.49 -17.27
C ILE A 75 14.65 16.36 -17.62
N ILE A 76 14.21 16.93 -18.75
CA ILE A 76 12.84 16.78 -19.27
C ILE A 76 12.49 15.31 -19.52
N THR A 77 13.43 14.54 -20.05
CA THR A 77 13.29 13.09 -20.24
C THR A 77 13.11 12.39 -18.90
N ALA A 78 13.94 12.70 -17.91
CA ALA A 78 13.85 12.14 -16.56
C ALA A 78 12.51 12.49 -15.88
N ILE A 79 12.01 13.72 -16.05
CA ILE A 79 10.68 14.12 -15.57
C ILE A 79 9.60 13.25 -16.23
N ASN A 80 9.66 13.03 -17.55
CA ASN A 80 8.70 12.18 -18.24
C ASN A 80 8.73 10.72 -17.77
N PHE A 81 9.91 10.15 -17.49
CA PHE A 81 10.01 8.82 -16.88
C PHE A 81 9.39 8.78 -15.48
N TYR A 82 9.63 9.80 -14.66
CA TYR A 82 9.02 9.93 -13.34
C TYR A 82 7.49 10.03 -13.42
N MET A 83 6.98 10.80 -14.39
CA MET A 83 5.55 10.98 -14.63
C MET A 83 4.90 9.69 -15.11
N LEU A 84 5.54 8.95 -16.03
CA LEU A 84 5.11 7.63 -16.47
C LEU A 84 5.04 6.65 -15.29
N TRP A 85 6.08 6.60 -14.46
CA TRP A 85 6.08 5.76 -13.26
C TRP A 85 4.95 6.12 -12.30
N SER A 86 4.68 7.42 -12.13
CA SER A 86 3.55 7.90 -11.33
C SER A 86 2.21 7.44 -11.92
N VAL A 87 2.02 7.54 -13.25
CA VAL A 87 0.80 7.05 -13.93
C VAL A 87 0.60 5.56 -13.67
N ILE A 88 1.66 4.77 -13.85
CA ILE A 88 1.64 3.31 -13.62
C ILE A 88 1.23 3.03 -12.16
N LEU A 89 1.89 3.64 -11.17
CA LEU A 89 1.56 3.44 -9.77
C LEU A 89 0.11 3.80 -9.46
N THR A 90 -0.36 4.96 -9.91
CA THR A 90 -1.74 5.42 -9.67
C THR A 90 -2.76 4.52 -10.37
N ALA A 91 -2.45 3.99 -11.55
CA ALA A 91 -3.32 3.05 -12.25
C ALA A 91 -3.49 1.72 -11.49
N PHE A 92 -2.43 1.23 -10.82
CA PHE A 92 -2.49 0.06 -9.95
C PHE A 92 -3.13 0.37 -8.58
N GLU A 93 -3.00 1.59 -8.09
CA GLU A 93 -3.63 2.06 -6.84
C GLU A 93 -5.16 2.16 -6.97
N TYR A 94 -5.65 2.60 -8.13
CA TYR A 94 -7.08 2.80 -8.38
C TYR A 94 -7.97 1.58 -8.06
N PRO A 95 -7.74 0.38 -8.61
CA PRO A 95 -8.59 -0.78 -8.34
C PRO A 95 -8.54 -1.18 -6.86
N TYR A 96 -7.40 -1.01 -6.19
CA TYR A 96 -7.24 -1.27 -4.76
C TYR A 96 -8.09 -0.32 -3.92
N ARG A 97 -7.99 1.00 -4.14
CA ARG A 97 -8.82 1.97 -3.41
C ARG A 97 -10.30 1.79 -3.68
N LYS A 98 -10.67 1.40 -4.91
CA LYS A 98 -12.05 1.12 -5.28
C LYS A 98 -12.60 -0.10 -4.51
N ALA A 99 -11.81 -1.16 -4.38
CA ALA A 99 -12.20 -2.34 -3.60
C ALA A 99 -12.36 -2.01 -2.11
N LEU A 100 -11.41 -1.26 -1.53
CA LEU A 100 -11.51 -0.79 -0.14
C LEU A 100 -12.76 0.08 0.07
N LYS A 101 -13.03 1.04 -0.82
CA LYS A 101 -14.18 1.93 -0.71
C LYS A 101 -15.51 1.17 -0.70
N ARG A 102 -15.64 0.12 -1.50
CA ARG A 102 -16.86 -0.73 -1.51
C ARG A 102 -17.12 -1.38 -0.16
N CYS A 103 -16.07 -1.81 0.54
CA CYS A 103 -16.22 -2.38 1.87
C CYS A 103 -16.60 -1.35 2.95
N VAL A 104 -16.47 -0.06 2.67
CA VAL A 104 -16.92 1.04 3.56
C VAL A 104 -18.35 1.45 3.26
N THR A 105 -18.72 1.55 1.98
CA THR A 105 -20.01 2.10 1.56
C THR A 105 -21.13 1.06 1.52
N ASP A 106 -20.81 -0.21 1.28
CA ASP A 106 -21.75 -1.31 1.13
C ASP A 106 -21.40 -2.47 2.07
N VAL A 107 -22.26 -3.49 2.15
CA VAL A 107 -21.95 -4.74 2.84
C VAL A 107 -20.78 -5.41 2.11
N CYS A 108 -19.58 -5.37 2.72
CA CYS A 108 -18.37 -5.96 2.15
C CYS A 108 -18.58 -7.46 1.88
N THR A 109 -18.55 -7.85 0.61
CA THR A 109 -18.63 -9.27 0.24
C THR A 109 -17.26 -9.93 0.35
N GLY A 110 -17.22 -11.27 0.50
CA GLY A 110 -15.95 -12.01 0.49
C GLY A 110 -15.12 -11.77 -0.78
N LEU A 111 -15.79 -11.56 -1.92
CA LEU A 111 -15.16 -11.24 -3.20
C LEU A 111 -14.52 -9.85 -3.21
N ASP A 112 -15.14 -8.85 -2.57
CA ASP A 112 -14.55 -7.51 -2.47
C ASP A 112 -13.29 -7.52 -1.59
N LEU A 113 -13.29 -8.31 -0.52
CA LEU A 113 -12.12 -8.49 0.36
C LEU A 113 -10.97 -9.19 -0.38
N GLU A 114 -11.24 -10.29 -1.10
CA GLU A 114 -10.24 -10.98 -1.91
C GLU A 114 -9.65 -10.06 -3.01
N ASN A 115 -10.50 -9.26 -3.64
CA ASN A 115 -10.07 -8.23 -4.59
C ASN A 115 -9.20 -7.17 -3.91
N ALA A 116 -9.54 -6.70 -2.71
CA ALA A 116 -8.72 -5.74 -1.97
C ALA A 116 -7.34 -6.32 -1.64
N PHE A 117 -7.25 -7.59 -1.21
CA PHE A 117 -5.98 -8.25 -0.94
C PHE A 117 -5.13 -8.44 -2.20
N SER A 118 -5.72 -8.96 -3.29
CA SER A 118 -4.98 -9.23 -4.52
C SER A 118 -4.50 -7.96 -5.22
N THR A 119 -5.34 -6.91 -5.26
CA THR A 119 -4.98 -5.61 -5.87
C THR A 119 -4.03 -4.81 -4.99
N GLY A 120 -4.23 -4.82 -3.66
CA GLY A 120 -3.32 -4.21 -2.70
C GLY A 120 -1.92 -4.83 -2.74
N ALA A 121 -1.85 -6.17 -2.78
CA ALA A 121 -0.57 -6.88 -2.89
C ALA A 121 0.20 -6.50 -4.16
N ARG A 122 -0.49 -6.39 -5.32
CA ARG A 122 0.14 -5.95 -6.58
C ARG A 122 0.60 -4.50 -6.49
N TYR A 123 -0.24 -3.61 -5.97
CA TYR A 123 0.08 -2.19 -5.80
C TYR A 123 1.32 -1.99 -4.92
N TYR A 124 1.35 -2.59 -3.73
CA TYR A 124 2.48 -2.39 -2.81
C TYR A 124 3.78 -3.02 -3.31
N LYS A 125 3.73 -4.19 -3.97
CA LYS A 125 4.91 -4.76 -4.63
C LYS A 125 5.51 -3.79 -5.65
N LEU A 126 4.65 -3.15 -6.46
CA LEU A 126 5.07 -2.17 -7.45
C LEU A 126 5.59 -0.88 -6.80
N ARG A 127 4.87 -0.34 -5.82
CA ARG A 127 5.24 0.87 -5.07
C ARG A 127 6.61 0.75 -4.41
N TYR A 128 6.89 -0.39 -3.81
CA TYR A 128 8.13 -0.64 -3.07
C TYR A 128 9.21 -1.34 -3.91
N PHE A 129 9.02 -1.46 -5.22
CA PHE A 129 9.98 -2.12 -6.11
C PHE A 129 11.38 -1.49 -6.01
N TRP A 130 11.49 -0.17 -6.17
CA TRP A 130 12.79 0.51 -6.09
C TRP A 130 13.43 0.41 -4.70
N THR A 131 12.64 0.52 -3.63
CA THR A 131 13.11 0.36 -2.25
C THR A 131 13.65 -1.05 -1.99
N SER A 132 13.05 -2.07 -2.62
CA SER A 132 13.48 -3.46 -2.47
C SER A 132 14.86 -3.75 -3.06
N LEU A 133 15.31 -2.94 -4.03
CA LEU A 133 16.65 -3.08 -4.62
C LEU A 133 17.75 -2.57 -3.67
N THR A 134 17.41 -1.65 -2.77
CA THR A 134 18.36 -1.03 -1.83
C THR A 134 18.23 -1.57 -0.41
N SER A 135 17.37 -2.57 -0.16
CA SER A 135 17.02 -3.00 1.19
C SER A 135 17.99 -4.00 1.82
N GLY A 136 19.02 -4.48 1.09
CA GLY A 136 19.95 -5.51 1.58
C GLY A 136 19.35 -6.90 1.77
N ILE A 137 18.10 -7.11 1.34
CA ILE A 137 17.35 -8.38 1.39
C ILE A 137 16.93 -8.74 -0.03
N SER A 138 16.67 -10.02 -0.30
CA SER A 138 16.08 -10.44 -1.58
C SER A 138 14.83 -9.58 -1.92
N PRO A 139 14.80 -8.92 -3.09
CA PRO A 139 13.71 -8.02 -3.49
C PRO A 139 12.32 -8.66 -3.41
N TRP A 140 12.22 -9.94 -3.76
CA TRP A 140 10.96 -10.69 -3.70
C TRP A 140 10.48 -10.93 -2.27
N LYS A 141 11.39 -11.24 -1.34
CA LYS A 141 11.05 -11.39 0.08
C LYS A 141 10.62 -10.06 0.69
N PHE A 142 11.35 -8.99 0.39
CA PHE A 142 11.03 -7.65 0.87
C PHE A 142 9.66 -7.18 0.40
N THR A 143 9.43 -7.20 -0.92
CA THR A 143 8.16 -6.73 -1.50
C THR A 143 6.97 -7.58 -1.06
N HIS A 144 7.15 -8.89 -0.87
CA HIS A 144 6.10 -9.76 -0.34
C HIS A 144 5.75 -9.40 1.12
N ALA A 145 6.74 -9.23 1.98
CA ALA A 145 6.52 -8.90 3.38
C ALA A 145 5.83 -7.54 3.54
N VAL A 146 6.38 -6.50 2.89
CA VAL A 146 5.82 -5.13 2.95
C VAL A 146 4.42 -5.06 2.36
N ALA A 147 4.17 -5.76 1.25
CA ALA A 147 2.84 -5.77 0.64
C ALA A 147 1.78 -6.41 1.55
N ALA A 148 2.11 -7.51 2.22
CA ALA A 148 1.21 -8.16 3.16
C ALA A 148 0.93 -7.25 4.37
N GLU A 149 1.98 -6.68 4.96
CA GLU A 149 1.88 -5.78 6.12
C GLU A 149 1.06 -4.54 5.81
N ARG A 150 1.35 -3.84 4.71
CA ARG A 150 0.66 -2.60 4.35
C ARG A 150 -0.81 -2.84 4.01
N THR A 151 -1.11 -3.90 3.27
CA THR A 151 -2.50 -4.25 2.95
C THR A 151 -3.30 -4.57 4.22
N ARG A 152 -2.69 -5.30 5.17
CA ARG A 152 -3.28 -5.61 6.47
C ARG A 152 -3.57 -4.35 7.28
N ASN A 153 -2.60 -3.43 7.36
CA ASN A 153 -2.74 -2.19 8.13
C ASN A 153 -3.83 -1.28 7.52
N ASP A 154 -3.88 -1.14 6.19
CA ASP A 154 -4.92 -0.35 5.52
C ASP A 154 -6.32 -0.91 5.79
N LEU A 155 -6.49 -2.24 5.75
CA LEU A 155 -7.76 -2.89 6.09
C LEU A 155 -8.12 -2.71 7.57
N HIS A 156 -7.17 -2.89 8.48
CA HIS A 156 -7.41 -2.68 9.91
C HIS A 156 -7.90 -1.25 10.21
N HIS A 157 -7.21 -0.24 9.68
CA HIS A 157 -7.62 1.16 9.85
C HIS A 157 -9.00 1.47 9.24
N LEU A 158 -9.29 0.87 8.08
CA LEU A 158 -10.57 1.07 7.40
C LEU A 158 -11.75 0.59 8.26
N PHE A 159 -11.65 -0.60 8.84
CA PHE A 159 -12.76 -1.19 9.63
C PHE A 159 -12.86 -0.61 11.04
N ILE A 160 -11.74 -0.31 11.71
CA ILE A 160 -11.79 0.43 12.99
C ILE A 160 -12.45 1.80 12.82
N SER A 161 -12.25 2.46 11.68
CA SER A 161 -12.88 3.76 11.42
C SER A 161 -14.39 3.69 11.21
N LEU A 162 -14.92 2.51 10.87
CA LEU A 162 -16.35 2.25 10.66
C LEU A 162 -17.05 1.92 11.98
N ASP A 163 -16.46 1.05 12.78
CA ASP A 163 -16.88 0.75 14.14
C ASP A 163 -15.66 0.18 14.91
N PRO A 164 -15.24 0.82 16.02
CA PRO A 164 -14.12 0.36 16.84
C PRO A 164 -14.29 -1.09 17.35
N GLU A 165 -15.52 -1.59 17.49
CA GLU A 165 -15.79 -2.97 17.91
C GLU A 165 -15.69 -3.98 16.75
N THR A 166 -15.56 -3.51 15.49
CA THR A 166 -15.56 -4.33 14.28
C THR A 166 -14.17 -4.56 13.67
N SER A 167 -13.12 -4.59 14.51
CA SER A 167 -11.80 -4.99 14.02
C SER A 167 -11.88 -6.34 13.30
N ILE A 168 -11.49 -6.36 12.02
CA ILE A 168 -11.40 -7.61 11.23
C ILE A 168 -10.49 -8.62 11.93
N PHE A 169 -9.47 -8.11 12.62
CA PHE A 169 -8.47 -8.88 13.34
C PHE A 169 -8.88 -9.12 14.79
N GLY A 170 -10.17 -9.37 15.04
CA GLY A 170 -10.70 -9.66 16.37
C GLY A 170 -10.75 -11.15 16.73
N SER A 171 -11.34 -11.45 17.89
CA SER A 171 -11.38 -12.81 18.44
C SER A 171 -12.03 -13.85 17.51
N ARG A 172 -13.00 -13.45 16.68
CA ARG A 172 -13.67 -14.33 15.71
C ARG A 172 -12.71 -14.86 14.64
N LEU A 173 -11.86 -13.98 14.09
CA LEU A 173 -10.86 -14.39 13.10
C LEU A 173 -9.82 -15.33 13.74
N TYR A 174 -9.44 -15.04 14.97
CA TYR A 174 -8.54 -15.90 15.74
C TYR A 174 -9.16 -17.27 16.04
N ALA A 175 -10.44 -17.33 16.44
CA ALA A 175 -11.17 -18.58 16.62
C ALA A 175 -11.24 -19.41 15.33
N GLN A 176 -11.51 -18.78 14.18
CA GLN A 176 -11.47 -19.47 12.88
C GLN A 176 -10.08 -20.00 12.54
N PHE A 177 -9.02 -19.23 12.80
CA PHE A 177 -7.64 -19.69 12.65
C PHE A 177 -7.37 -20.94 13.51
N LEU A 178 -7.78 -20.94 14.78
CA LEU A 178 -7.62 -22.08 15.67
C LEU A 178 -8.39 -23.31 15.18
N ARG A 179 -9.64 -23.15 14.71
CA ARG A 179 -10.40 -24.25 14.10
C ARG A 179 -9.71 -24.82 12.87
N HIS A 180 -9.18 -23.96 12.01
CA HIS A 180 -8.44 -24.38 10.82
C HIS A 180 -7.17 -25.16 11.18
N LYS A 181 -6.42 -24.72 12.20
CA LYS A 181 -5.25 -25.45 12.71
C LYS A 181 -5.62 -26.78 13.33
N LEU A 182 -6.70 -26.81 14.13
CA LEU A 182 -7.20 -28.03 14.74
C LEU A 182 -7.64 -29.08 13.70
N ALA A 183 -8.25 -28.63 12.59
CA ALA A 183 -8.62 -29.49 11.48
C ALA A 183 -7.41 -30.06 10.72
N GLN A 184 -6.30 -29.33 10.68
CA GLN A 184 -5.05 -29.76 10.05
C GLN A 184 -4.21 -30.70 10.94
N GLU A 185 -4.47 -30.73 12.25
CA GLU A 185 -3.70 -31.49 13.21
C GLU A 185 -3.99 -33.01 13.10
N LYS A 186 -3.11 -33.72 12.41
CA LYS A 186 -3.15 -35.17 12.21
C LYS A 186 -2.38 -35.86 13.34
N GLY A 187 -3.03 -36.06 14.48
CA GLY A 187 -2.41 -36.77 15.62
C GLY A 187 -3.07 -36.49 16.96
N LEU A 188 -3.96 -35.50 17.03
CA LEU A 188 -4.65 -35.17 18.26
C LEU A 188 -5.69 -36.27 18.60
N PRO A 189 -5.67 -36.84 19.82
CA PRO A 189 -6.70 -37.77 20.27
C PRO A 189 -8.10 -37.13 20.17
N PRO A 190 -9.15 -37.90 19.81
CA PRO A 190 -10.48 -37.38 19.57
C PRO A 190 -11.07 -36.66 20.80
N GLU A 191 -10.81 -37.17 22.01
CA GLU A 191 -11.24 -36.52 23.27
C GLU A 191 -10.62 -35.13 23.45
N LYS A 192 -9.32 -34.99 23.17
CA LYS A 192 -8.62 -33.70 23.23
C LYS A 192 -9.09 -32.74 22.15
N ARG A 193 -9.49 -33.26 20.98
CA ARG A 193 -10.08 -32.45 19.90
C ARG A 193 -11.42 -31.86 20.31
N VAL A 194 -12.29 -32.66 20.93
CA VAL A 194 -13.59 -32.18 21.45
C VAL A 194 -13.39 -31.11 22.52
N VAL A 195 -12.42 -31.29 23.43
CA VAL A 195 -12.09 -30.26 24.42
C VAL A 195 -11.59 -28.99 23.74
N ALA A 196 -10.69 -29.10 22.76
CA ALA A 196 -10.17 -27.94 22.03
C ALA A 196 -11.27 -27.19 21.27
N GLU A 197 -12.19 -27.89 20.61
CA GLU A 197 -13.35 -27.26 19.95
C GLU A 197 -14.21 -26.49 20.94
N LYS A 198 -14.55 -27.10 22.08
CA LYS A 198 -15.32 -26.42 23.15
C LYS A 198 -14.60 -25.19 23.70
N THR A 199 -13.28 -25.24 23.84
CA THR A 199 -12.49 -24.08 24.29
C THR A 199 -12.49 -22.96 23.25
N ILE A 200 -12.40 -23.30 21.96
CA ILE A 200 -12.51 -22.32 20.88
C ILE A 200 -13.91 -21.68 20.86
N ASP A 201 -14.96 -22.48 21.07
CA ASP A 201 -16.33 -21.98 21.17
C ASP A 201 -16.52 -21.07 22.39
N ALA A 202 -15.91 -21.40 23.54
CA ALA A 202 -15.93 -20.55 24.72
C ALA A 202 -15.24 -19.21 24.45
N LEU A 203 -14.10 -19.20 23.75
CA LEU A 203 -13.38 -17.98 23.38
C LEU A 203 -14.20 -17.06 22.44
N GLU A 204 -14.99 -17.65 21.54
CA GLU A 204 -15.83 -16.88 20.61
C GLU A 204 -17.09 -16.31 21.26
N ASN A 205 -17.69 -17.05 22.20
CA ASN A 205 -18.99 -16.72 22.81
C ASN A 205 -18.87 -15.95 24.13
N ASP A 206 -17.75 -16.06 24.85
CA ASP A 206 -17.51 -15.29 26.06
C ASP A 206 -17.21 -13.83 25.72
N LYS A 207 -18.04 -12.92 26.26
CA LYS A 207 -17.96 -11.49 25.97
C LYS A 207 -16.62 -10.88 26.42
N TRP A 208 -16.16 -11.23 27.61
CA TRP A 208 -14.93 -10.66 28.18
C TRP A 208 -13.70 -11.16 27.41
N LEU A 209 -13.60 -12.48 27.15
CA LEU A 209 -12.50 -13.05 26.36
C LEU A 209 -12.45 -12.47 24.93
N ARG A 210 -13.62 -12.28 24.31
CA ARG A 210 -13.71 -11.66 22.98
C ARG A 210 -13.16 -10.24 22.97
N GLU A 211 -13.55 -9.43 23.95
CA GLU A 211 -13.09 -8.05 24.08
C GLU A 211 -11.57 -8.00 24.30
N GLN A 212 -11.05 -8.78 25.25
CA GLN A 212 -9.61 -8.80 25.55
C GLN A 212 -8.77 -9.33 24.39
N THR A 213 -9.22 -10.40 23.71
CA THR A 213 -8.51 -10.95 22.53
C THR A 213 -8.48 -9.94 21.39
N THR A 214 -9.59 -9.22 21.16
CA THR A 214 -9.67 -8.19 20.11
C THR A 214 -8.75 -7.02 20.46
N GLN A 215 -8.77 -6.53 21.70
CA GLN A 215 -7.88 -5.46 22.16
C GLN A 215 -6.40 -5.84 22.04
N PHE A 216 -6.02 -7.08 22.38
CA PHE A 216 -4.67 -7.58 22.21
C PHE A 216 -4.22 -7.61 20.74
N LEU A 217 -5.06 -8.14 19.86
CA LEU A 217 -4.76 -8.21 18.43
C LEU A 217 -4.69 -6.81 17.80
N ASP A 218 -5.54 -5.88 18.24
CA ASP A 218 -5.48 -4.49 17.81
C ASP A 218 -4.20 -3.80 18.30
N HIS A 219 -3.79 -4.02 19.55
CA HIS A 219 -2.50 -3.52 20.04
C HIS A 219 -1.32 -4.13 19.28
N LEU A 220 -1.36 -5.41 18.92
CA LEU A 220 -0.31 -6.03 18.08
C LEU A 220 -0.21 -5.39 16.69
N LEU A 221 -1.30 -4.83 16.17
CA LEU A 221 -1.34 -4.19 14.85
C LEU A 221 -1.00 -2.71 14.92
N ALA A 222 -1.46 -2.01 15.94
CA ALA A 222 -1.30 -0.57 16.09
C ALA A 222 0.03 -0.19 16.80
N ASN A 223 0.43 -0.95 17.83
CA ASN A 223 1.59 -0.62 18.65
C ASN A 223 2.26 -1.89 19.21
N PRO A 224 2.89 -2.72 18.35
CA PRO A 224 3.45 -4.02 18.76
C PRO A 224 4.56 -3.89 19.81
N GLU A 225 5.26 -2.75 19.86
CA GLU A 225 6.41 -2.53 20.76
C GLU A 225 6.01 -2.58 22.24
N GLU A 226 4.85 -2.04 22.62
CA GLU A 226 4.37 -2.05 24.01
C GLU A 226 4.07 -3.47 24.52
N LEU A 227 3.46 -4.30 23.67
CA LEU A 227 3.18 -5.70 23.99
C LEU A 227 4.45 -6.56 23.98
N LEU A 228 5.36 -6.27 23.05
CA LEU A 228 6.64 -6.94 22.95
C LEU A 228 7.49 -6.63 24.17
N GLU A 229 7.55 -5.40 24.68
CA GLU A 229 8.47 -5.09 25.76
C GLU A 229 8.11 -5.79 27.09
N ALA A 230 6.83 -5.84 27.46
CA ALA A 230 6.39 -6.53 28.67
C ALA A 230 6.32 -8.05 28.46
N GLY A 231 5.65 -8.50 27.38
CA GLY A 231 5.41 -9.91 27.11
C GLY A 231 6.66 -10.68 26.67
N LEU A 232 7.58 -10.05 25.92
CA LEU A 232 8.84 -10.69 25.52
C LEU A 232 9.79 -10.80 26.72
N LYS A 233 9.88 -9.78 27.59
CA LYS A 233 10.71 -9.88 28.81
C LYS A 233 10.21 -10.99 29.72
N GLU A 234 8.90 -11.11 29.89
CA GLU A 234 8.29 -12.15 30.72
C GLU A 234 8.41 -13.55 30.08
N SER A 235 8.18 -13.67 28.77
CA SER A 235 8.37 -14.93 28.05
C SER A 235 9.84 -15.36 28.04
N LEU A 236 10.77 -14.44 27.85
CA LEU A 236 12.20 -14.73 27.90
C LEU A 236 12.66 -15.08 29.31
N ARG A 237 12.06 -14.51 30.37
CA ARG A 237 12.29 -14.96 31.76
C ARG A 237 11.76 -16.37 32.01
N HIS A 238 10.54 -16.66 31.56
CA HIS A 238 9.93 -17.99 31.70
C HIS A 238 10.74 -19.07 30.96
N GLU A 239 11.30 -18.73 29.79
CA GLU A 239 12.18 -19.58 29.00
C GLU A 239 13.65 -19.59 29.51
N GLY A 240 13.96 -18.90 30.62
CA GLY A 240 15.31 -18.83 31.20
C GLY A 240 16.36 -18.10 30.35
N ARG A 241 15.90 -17.29 29.38
CA ARG A 241 16.72 -16.53 28.41
C ARG A 241 17.02 -15.10 28.88
N LEU A 242 16.32 -14.62 29.91
CA LEU A 242 16.53 -13.34 30.59
C LEU A 242 16.44 -13.53 32.10
N ALA A 243 17.27 -12.78 32.85
CA ALA A 243 17.28 -12.79 34.31
C ALA A 243 16.19 -11.90 34.93
#